data_AF-A0A8H8DFJ4-F1
#
_entry.id   AF-A0A8H8DFJ4-F1
#
_cell.length_a   1.000
_cell.length_b   1.000
_cell.length_c   1.000
_cell.angle_alpha   90.00
_cell.angle_beta   90.00
_cell.angle_gamma   90.00
#
_symmetry.space_group_name_H-M   'P 1'
#
loop_
_entity.id
_entity.type
_entity.pdbx_description
1 polymer ?
#
loop_
_entity_poly.entity_id
_entity_poly.type
_entity_poly.pdbx_seq_one_letter_code
_entity_poly.pdbx_strand_id
1 'polypeptide(L)'
;MAVTLLSKFSSIFAWPIPSVPKYSGPFAVGVHDIESTYPTVCAGLSVSSRDLASHGTVLVRLFYPAGPLTTGASRAPWLPHPPNEYASGYGALVRLPAWVSVPLFSAALLFTRGPAYMNARFLRPQEAAAAAAAFPPGRSDAARAEIQAEVAAIAASKRYPVVVFSHGLAGCRTTYSSICGELASHGMVVAAVEHRDGSAANTSYPSPAAEKPGATRVHYRLPPPVDDAKTFRTVQLEHRVDEVRLAVRLLRALDKGANVREKDDGWPHAGDFDLSHLCGALDLADNLFVAGHSFGAATALKSVSVKDNPFRAAVAFDPWMLTVEGIDVLRPVLVMN
;
A
#
# COMPACT_ATOMS: atom_id res chain seq x y z
N MET A 1 -32.77 -22.59 -34.46
CA MET A 1 -31.73 -23.09 -33.54
C MET A 1 -30.62 -22.04 -33.25
N ALA A 2 -30.90 -20.74 -33.41
CA ALA A 2 -29.91 -19.66 -33.22
C ALA A 2 -30.28 -18.65 -32.09
N VAL A 3 -31.43 -18.82 -31.44
CA VAL A 3 -31.92 -17.89 -30.40
C VAL A 3 -31.60 -18.40 -28.99
N THR A 4 -31.19 -19.66 -28.83
CA THR A 4 -30.99 -20.30 -27.52
C THR A 4 -29.55 -20.25 -26.98
N LEU A 5 -28.58 -19.72 -27.75
CA LEU A 5 -27.18 -19.57 -27.29
C LEU A 5 -26.85 -18.19 -26.71
N LEU A 6 -27.60 -17.13 -27.08
CA LEU A 6 -27.36 -15.77 -26.59
C LEU A 6 -27.84 -15.55 -25.14
N SER A 7 -28.78 -16.37 -24.65
CA SER A 7 -29.28 -16.27 -23.27
C SER A 7 -28.37 -16.92 -22.22
N LYS A 8 -27.33 -17.67 -22.62
CA LYS A 8 -26.34 -18.24 -21.67
C LYS A 8 -25.13 -17.34 -21.44
N PHE A 9 -24.87 -16.37 -22.33
CA PHE A 9 -23.78 -15.39 -22.16
C PHE A 9 -24.13 -14.22 -21.22
N SER A 10 -25.40 -14.01 -20.89
CA SER A 10 -25.81 -13.02 -19.88
C SER A 10 -25.39 -13.39 -18.45
N SER A 11 -25.00 -14.65 -18.21
CA SER A 11 -24.59 -15.13 -16.88
C SER A 11 -23.12 -14.85 -16.52
N ILE A 12 -22.25 -14.52 -17.49
CA ILE A 12 -20.86 -14.11 -17.21
C ILE A 12 -20.81 -12.70 -16.60
N PHE A 13 -21.81 -11.86 -16.90
CA PHE A 13 -21.99 -10.54 -16.26
C PHE A 13 -22.75 -10.59 -14.94
N ALA A 14 -23.22 -11.78 -14.52
CA ALA A 14 -23.88 -12.01 -13.23
C ALA A 14 -22.91 -12.49 -12.14
N TRP A 15 -21.60 -12.39 -12.36
CA TRP A 15 -20.65 -12.50 -11.26
C TRP A 15 -20.86 -11.28 -10.36
N PRO A 16 -21.16 -11.44 -9.06
CA PRO A 16 -21.23 -10.29 -8.16
C PRO A 16 -19.88 -9.59 -8.24
N ILE A 17 -19.85 -8.36 -8.77
CA ILE A 17 -18.65 -7.53 -8.73
C ILE A 17 -18.28 -7.46 -7.24
N PRO A 18 -17.16 -8.05 -6.79
CA PRO A 18 -16.88 -8.15 -5.37
C PRO A 18 -16.76 -6.74 -4.81
N SER A 19 -17.70 -6.33 -3.96
CA SER A 19 -17.57 -5.05 -3.26
C SER A 19 -16.69 -5.27 -2.05
N VAL A 20 -15.55 -4.59 -2.01
CA VAL A 20 -14.74 -4.53 -0.80
C VAL A 20 -15.59 -3.87 0.31
N PRO A 21 -15.61 -4.42 1.54
CA PRO A 21 -16.40 -3.87 2.65
C PRO A 21 -16.15 -2.37 2.84
N LYS A 22 -17.19 -1.62 3.26
CA LYS A 22 -17.01 -0.22 3.65
C LYS A 22 -16.16 -0.14 4.92
N TYR A 23 -15.40 0.94 5.03
CA TYR A 23 -14.64 1.20 6.25
C TYR A 23 -15.56 1.60 7.40
N SER A 24 -15.11 1.30 8.61
CA SER A 24 -15.96 1.38 9.80
C SER A 24 -15.72 2.63 10.65
N GLY A 25 -14.64 3.36 10.38
CA GLY A 25 -14.27 4.61 11.05
C GLY A 25 -15.02 5.86 10.58
N PRO A 26 -14.81 6.99 11.25
CA PRO A 26 -15.54 8.24 11.01
C PRO A 26 -15.13 9.00 9.74
N PHE A 27 -13.98 8.70 9.14
CA PHE A 27 -13.46 9.45 8.00
C PHE A 27 -13.69 8.74 6.67
N ALA A 28 -14.00 9.51 5.63
CA ALA A 28 -13.78 9.05 4.28
C ALA A 28 -12.28 8.80 4.06
N VAL A 29 -11.93 7.95 3.10
CA VAL A 29 -10.53 7.56 2.87
C VAL A 29 -10.10 7.96 1.46
N GLY A 30 -9.04 8.75 1.39
CA GLY A 30 -8.34 9.07 0.17
C GLY A 30 -7.18 8.11 -0.08
N VAL A 31 -6.80 7.95 -1.35
CA VAL A 31 -5.57 7.27 -1.75
C VAL A 31 -4.82 8.05 -2.82
N HIS A 32 -3.50 7.95 -2.79
CA HIS A 32 -2.61 8.59 -3.75
C HIS A 32 -1.29 7.82 -3.89
N ASP A 33 -0.77 7.69 -5.11
CA ASP A 33 0.48 6.97 -5.39
C ASP A 33 1.65 7.95 -5.55
N ILE A 34 2.71 7.76 -4.76
CA ILE A 34 3.90 8.62 -4.76
C ILE A 34 5.12 7.80 -5.19
N GLU A 35 5.89 8.32 -6.13
CA GLU A 35 7.13 7.71 -6.60
C GLU A 35 8.31 8.68 -6.52
N SER A 36 9.12 8.57 -5.46
CA SER A 36 10.21 9.51 -5.20
C SER A 36 11.57 8.95 -5.57
N THR A 37 12.43 9.77 -6.15
CA THR A 37 13.79 9.39 -6.52
C THR A 37 14.71 9.31 -5.31
N TYR A 38 15.70 8.43 -5.39
CA TYR A 38 16.68 8.21 -4.34
C TYR A 38 17.51 9.44 -4.00
N PRO A 39 17.97 10.30 -4.91
CA PRO A 39 18.64 11.53 -4.51
C PRO A 39 17.84 12.38 -3.50
N THR A 40 16.50 12.38 -3.62
CA THR A 40 15.60 13.09 -2.70
C THR A 40 15.49 12.43 -1.32
N VAL A 41 15.68 11.11 -1.23
CA VAL A 41 15.47 10.33 0.01
C VAL A 41 16.73 9.65 0.59
N CYS A 42 17.82 9.51 -0.17
CA CYS A 42 18.98 8.67 0.13
C CYS A 42 20.21 9.43 0.61
N ALA A 43 20.16 10.76 0.78
CA ALA A 43 21.29 11.51 1.33
C ALA A 43 21.78 10.84 2.64
N GLY A 44 23.00 10.28 2.62
CA GLY A 44 23.62 9.60 3.76
C GLY A 44 23.02 8.22 4.15
N LEU A 45 22.44 7.43 3.23
CA LEU A 45 22.10 6.02 3.49
C LEU A 45 23.05 5.09 2.72
N SER A 46 23.62 4.09 3.41
CA SER A 46 24.17 2.91 2.74
C SER A 46 23.00 1.97 2.40
N VAL A 47 22.68 1.85 1.11
CA VAL A 47 21.75 0.83 0.62
C VAL A 47 22.52 -0.48 0.50
N SER A 48 22.01 -1.57 1.08
CA SER A 48 22.72 -2.85 1.11
C SER A 48 22.63 -3.60 -0.22
N SER A 49 21.55 -3.37 -0.98
CA SER A 49 21.26 -4.07 -2.23
C SER A 49 21.69 -3.28 -3.46
N ARG A 50 22.45 -3.94 -4.34
CA ARG A 50 22.82 -3.42 -5.67
C ARG A 50 21.59 -3.19 -6.55
N ASP A 51 20.59 -4.05 -6.44
CA ASP A 51 19.35 -3.93 -7.22
C ASP A 51 18.60 -2.65 -6.83
N LEU A 52 18.46 -2.37 -5.52
CA LEU A 52 17.88 -1.11 -5.06
C LEU A 52 18.58 0.08 -5.73
N ALA A 53 19.90 0.18 -5.62
CA ALA A 53 20.66 1.28 -6.24
C ALA A 53 20.36 1.46 -7.74
N SER A 54 20.03 0.38 -8.46
CA SER A 54 19.65 0.43 -9.88
C SER A 54 18.20 0.87 -10.14
N HIS A 55 17.27 0.63 -9.22
CA HIS A 55 15.86 1.04 -9.34
C HIS A 55 15.69 2.55 -9.21
N GLY A 56 16.50 3.20 -8.38
CA GLY A 56 16.59 4.67 -8.28
C GLY A 56 15.36 5.40 -7.71
N THR A 57 14.26 4.72 -7.41
CA THR A 57 13.04 5.32 -6.80
C THR A 57 12.36 4.38 -5.79
N VAL A 58 11.59 4.97 -4.86
CA VAL A 58 10.70 4.27 -3.91
C VAL A 58 9.25 4.58 -4.27
N LEU A 59 8.39 3.56 -4.26
CA LEU A 59 6.98 3.67 -4.61
C LEU A 59 6.11 3.28 -3.41
N VAL A 60 5.19 4.18 -3.03
CA VAL A 60 4.20 3.95 -1.99
C VAL A 60 2.80 4.35 -2.47
N ARG A 61 1.78 3.63 -2.01
CA ARG A 61 0.40 4.13 -1.99
C ARG A 61 0.10 4.66 -0.60
N LEU A 62 -0.28 5.93 -0.51
CA LEU A 62 -0.85 6.48 0.71
C LEU A 62 -2.33 6.13 0.81
N PHE A 63 -2.78 5.76 2.01
CA PHE A 63 -4.16 5.77 2.44
C PHE A 63 -4.26 6.77 3.59
N TYR A 64 -5.23 7.67 3.55
CA TYR A 64 -5.30 8.76 4.51
C TYR A 64 -6.74 9.23 4.76
N PRO A 65 -7.01 9.89 5.91
CA PRO A 65 -8.30 10.50 6.17
C PRO A 65 -8.56 11.61 5.15
N ALA A 66 -9.70 11.55 4.47
CA ALA A 66 -10.09 12.52 3.46
C ALA A 66 -11.18 13.45 3.97
N GLY A 67 -11.11 14.70 3.52
CA GLY A 67 -12.14 15.71 3.79
C GLY A 67 -13.44 15.43 3.04
N PRO A 68 -14.40 16.37 3.07
CA PRO A 68 -15.64 16.25 2.31
C PRO A 68 -15.37 15.92 0.84
N LEU A 69 -15.99 14.85 0.35
CA LEU A 69 -15.79 14.38 -1.02
C LEU A 69 -16.41 15.37 -1.99
N THR A 70 -15.67 15.71 -3.05
CA THR A 70 -16.16 16.55 -4.14
C THR A 70 -17.11 15.77 -5.05
N THR A 71 -18.04 16.47 -5.70
CA THR A 71 -18.88 15.90 -6.73
C THR A 71 -18.00 15.34 -7.86
N GLY A 72 -18.14 14.05 -8.17
CA GLY A 72 -17.34 13.38 -9.20
C GLY A 72 -16.07 12.68 -8.69
N ALA A 73 -15.87 12.54 -7.37
CA ALA A 73 -14.75 11.80 -6.81
C ALA A 73 -14.67 10.35 -7.34
N SER A 74 -13.51 9.97 -7.86
CA SER A 74 -13.27 8.65 -8.46
C SER A 74 -12.88 7.62 -7.39
N ARG A 75 -13.53 6.46 -7.39
CA ARG A 75 -13.11 5.34 -6.54
C ARG A 75 -11.82 4.71 -7.05
N ALA A 76 -10.96 4.31 -6.12
CA ALA A 76 -9.69 3.68 -6.43
C ALA A 76 -9.89 2.31 -7.10
N PRO A 77 -9.23 2.04 -8.25
CA PRO A 77 -9.18 0.70 -8.79
C PRO A 77 -8.39 -0.21 -7.84
N TRP A 78 -8.84 -1.47 -7.70
CA TRP A 78 -8.14 -2.44 -6.88
C TRP A 78 -6.85 -2.91 -7.56
N LEU A 79 -6.87 -3.08 -8.88
CA LEU A 79 -5.70 -3.48 -9.66
C LEU A 79 -4.95 -2.24 -10.19
N PRO A 80 -3.63 -2.13 -9.96
CA PRO A 80 -2.87 -0.98 -10.46
C PRO A 80 -2.68 -1.06 -11.98
N HIS A 81 -2.38 0.09 -12.60
CA HIS A 81 -2.04 0.13 -14.02
C HIS A 81 -0.58 -0.29 -14.27
N PRO A 82 -0.29 -0.96 -15.41
CA PRO A 82 -1.25 -1.59 -16.32
C PRO A 82 -1.77 -2.91 -15.76
N PRO A 83 -3.10 -3.14 -15.74
CA PRO A 83 -3.73 -4.23 -14.98
C PRO A 83 -3.33 -5.64 -15.45
N ASN A 84 -3.11 -5.80 -16.76
CA ASN A 84 -2.70 -7.08 -17.36
C ASN A 84 -1.35 -7.59 -16.82
N GLU A 85 -0.44 -6.69 -16.43
CA GLU A 85 0.87 -7.08 -15.90
C GLU A 85 0.75 -7.62 -14.47
N TYR A 86 -0.06 -6.97 -13.63
CA TYR A 86 -0.35 -7.49 -12.27
C TYR A 86 -1.13 -8.81 -12.34
N ALA A 87 -2.08 -8.93 -13.28
CA ALA A 87 -2.79 -10.17 -13.56
C ALA A 87 -1.84 -11.33 -13.96
N SER A 88 -0.84 -11.03 -14.81
CA SER A 88 0.20 -11.99 -15.18
C SER A 88 1.02 -12.43 -13.95
N GLY A 89 1.38 -11.48 -13.08
CA GLY A 89 2.08 -11.73 -11.81
C GLY A 89 1.35 -12.69 -10.88
N TYR A 90 0.04 -12.52 -10.71
CA TYR A 90 -0.78 -13.48 -9.96
C TYR A 90 -0.76 -14.87 -10.60
N GLY A 91 -0.78 -14.93 -11.94
CA GLY A 91 -0.58 -16.18 -12.68
C GLY A 91 0.74 -16.87 -12.38
N ALA A 92 1.84 -16.12 -12.36
CA ALA A 92 3.16 -16.64 -12.06
C ALA A 92 3.25 -17.26 -10.66
N LEU A 93 2.58 -16.67 -9.65
CA LEU A 93 2.48 -17.24 -8.31
C LEU A 93 1.87 -18.64 -8.32
N VAL A 94 0.75 -18.82 -9.03
CA VAL A 94 0.02 -20.09 -9.12
C VAL A 94 0.48 -20.98 -10.28
N ARG A 95 1.60 -20.63 -10.93
CA ARG A 95 2.23 -21.36 -12.05
C ARG A 95 1.31 -21.55 -13.27
N LEU A 96 0.44 -20.57 -13.54
CA LEU A 96 -0.37 -20.53 -14.75
C LEU A 96 0.30 -19.68 -15.85
N PRO A 97 0.24 -20.11 -17.12
CA PRO A 97 0.79 -19.33 -18.22
C PRO A 97 -0.04 -18.06 -18.45
N ALA A 98 0.62 -16.99 -18.92
CA ALA A 98 0.02 -15.65 -19.06
C ALA A 98 -1.27 -15.63 -19.90
N TRP A 99 -1.34 -16.44 -20.96
CA TRP A 99 -2.53 -16.53 -21.83
C TRP A 99 -3.76 -17.12 -21.11
N VAL A 100 -3.58 -17.81 -19.97
CA VAL A 100 -4.65 -18.28 -19.09
C VAL A 100 -4.89 -17.29 -17.94
N SER A 101 -3.82 -16.88 -17.26
CA SER A 101 -3.94 -16.08 -16.03
C SER A 101 -4.40 -14.65 -16.29
N VAL A 102 -3.92 -14.00 -17.35
CA VAL A 102 -4.30 -12.62 -17.67
C VAL A 102 -5.80 -12.47 -17.90
N PRO A 103 -6.47 -13.26 -18.78
CA PRO A 103 -7.92 -13.13 -18.96
C PRO A 103 -8.68 -13.51 -17.68
N LEU A 104 -8.25 -14.53 -16.94
CA LEU A 104 -8.89 -14.95 -15.69
C LEU A 104 -8.87 -13.84 -14.62
N PHE A 105 -7.70 -13.32 -14.28
CA PHE A 105 -7.55 -12.31 -13.24
C PHE A 105 -8.06 -10.94 -13.69
N SER A 106 -7.91 -10.59 -14.97
CA SER A 106 -8.48 -9.34 -15.49
C SER A 106 -10.01 -9.36 -15.43
N ALA A 107 -10.66 -10.46 -15.83
CA ALA A 107 -12.11 -10.60 -15.73
C ALA A 107 -12.60 -10.48 -14.28
N ALA A 108 -11.85 -11.03 -13.32
CA ALA A 108 -12.22 -11.01 -11.91
C ALA A 108 -11.97 -9.67 -11.20
N LEU A 109 -10.98 -8.88 -11.64
CA LEU A 109 -10.43 -7.78 -10.83
C LEU A 109 -10.45 -6.40 -11.50
N LEU A 110 -10.55 -6.31 -12.83
CA LEU A 110 -10.42 -5.04 -13.55
C LEU A 110 -11.51 -4.01 -13.18
N PHE A 111 -12.72 -4.49 -12.89
CA PHE A 111 -13.86 -3.64 -12.52
C PHE A 111 -14.04 -3.50 -11.00
N THR A 112 -13.21 -4.19 -10.22
CA THR A 112 -13.24 -4.13 -8.76
C THR A 112 -12.66 -2.80 -8.29
N ARG A 113 -13.47 -2.02 -7.59
CA ARG A 113 -13.08 -0.75 -7.00
C ARG A 113 -13.19 -0.80 -5.49
N GLY A 114 -12.20 -0.22 -4.82
CA GLY A 114 -12.21 -0.07 -3.37
C GLY A 114 -13.22 0.99 -2.91
N PRO A 115 -13.49 1.06 -1.60
CA PRO A 115 -14.28 2.13 -1.00
C PRO A 115 -13.50 3.44 -0.80
N ALA A 116 -12.18 3.44 -1.02
CA ALA A 116 -11.35 4.64 -0.99
C ALA A 116 -11.40 5.42 -2.32
N TYR A 117 -11.06 6.71 -2.27
CA TYR A 117 -11.18 7.67 -3.36
C TYR A 117 -9.81 8.16 -3.82
N MET A 118 -9.55 8.12 -5.13
CA MET A 118 -8.32 8.65 -5.72
C MET A 118 -8.25 10.16 -5.50
N ASN A 119 -7.09 10.63 -5.03
CA ASN A 119 -6.74 12.05 -4.89
C ASN A 119 -7.77 12.89 -4.11
N ALA A 120 -8.58 12.25 -3.25
CA ALA A 120 -9.45 12.99 -2.37
C ALA A 120 -8.63 13.94 -1.48
N ARG A 121 -9.16 15.12 -1.18
CA ARG A 121 -8.45 16.13 -0.37
C ARG A 121 -8.03 15.51 0.95
N PHE A 122 -6.75 15.60 1.27
CA PHE A 122 -6.24 15.22 2.58
C PHE A 122 -6.91 16.04 3.68
N LEU A 123 -7.49 15.37 4.67
CA LEU A 123 -8.11 16.02 5.83
C LEU A 123 -7.01 16.44 6.80
N ARG A 124 -6.85 17.72 7.09
CA ARG A 124 -5.85 18.14 8.08
C ARG A 124 -6.30 17.72 9.49
N PRO A 125 -5.41 17.27 10.39
CA PRO A 125 -5.81 16.82 11.73
C PRO A 125 -6.63 17.86 12.51
N GLN A 126 -6.35 19.14 12.33
CA GLN A 126 -7.08 20.25 12.98
C GLN A 126 -8.54 20.35 12.53
N GLU A 127 -8.85 19.82 11.35
CA GLU A 127 -10.19 19.79 10.76
C GLU A 127 -10.96 18.50 11.11
N ALA A 128 -10.28 17.52 11.74
CA ALA A 128 -10.82 16.18 11.96
C ALA A 128 -12.13 16.18 12.75
N ALA A 129 -12.23 17.00 13.80
CA ALA A 129 -13.44 17.12 14.61
C ALA A 129 -14.66 17.62 13.82
N ALA A 130 -14.44 18.52 12.85
CA ALA A 130 -15.50 19.07 12.02
C ALA A 130 -15.87 18.17 10.84
N ALA A 131 -14.90 17.41 10.32
CA ALA A 131 -15.08 16.59 9.12
C ALA A 131 -15.42 15.12 9.40
N ALA A 132 -15.32 14.66 10.65
CA ALA A 132 -15.81 13.35 11.05
C ALA A 132 -17.25 13.19 10.54
N ALA A 133 -17.46 12.24 9.64
CA ALA A 133 -18.77 11.98 9.07
C ALA A 133 -19.73 11.64 10.20
N ALA A 134 -21.02 11.96 10.03
CA ALA A 134 -22.05 11.53 10.96
C ALA A 134 -21.87 10.02 11.24
N PHE A 135 -21.82 9.66 12.52
CA PHE A 135 -21.55 8.30 12.99
C PHE A 135 -22.25 7.26 12.10
N PRO A 136 -21.57 6.18 11.67
CA PRO A 136 -22.21 5.11 10.92
C PRO A 136 -23.48 4.66 11.67
N PRO A 137 -24.67 4.68 11.04
CA PRO A 137 -25.89 4.29 11.71
C PRO A 137 -25.81 2.83 12.17
N GLY A 138 -26.34 2.53 13.37
CA GLY A 138 -26.37 1.18 13.93
C GLY A 138 -25.20 0.78 14.84
N ARG A 139 -24.32 1.71 15.23
CA ARG A 139 -23.28 1.49 16.25
C ARG A 139 -23.81 1.69 17.68
N SER A 140 -23.26 0.95 18.64
CA SER A 140 -23.54 1.12 20.07
C SER A 140 -23.00 2.45 20.60
N ASP A 141 -23.56 2.93 21.72
CA ASP A 141 -23.10 4.18 22.35
C ASP A 141 -21.62 4.10 22.80
N ALA A 142 -21.15 2.92 23.21
CA ALA A 142 -19.74 2.70 23.54
C ALA A 142 -18.81 2.90 22.33
N ALA A 143 -19.15 2.28 21.18
CA ALA A 143 -18.37 2.45 19.96
C ALA A 143 -18.38 3.92 19.46
N ARG A 144 -19.49 4.63 19.67
CA ARG A 144 -19.57 6.07 19.36
C ARG A 144 -18.64 6.89 20.26
N ALA A 145 -18.59 6.59 21.56
CA ALA A 145 -17.71 7.26 22.51
C ALA A 145 -16.22 7.02 22.19
N GLU A 146 -15.85 5.79 21.80
CA GLU A 146 -14.50 5.46 21.35
C GLU A 146 -14.10 6.28 20.12
N ILE A 147 -14.94 6.30 19.08
CA ILE A 147 -14.71 7.10 17.87
C ILE A 147 -14.59 8.59 18.18
N GLN A 148 -15.42 9.13 19.09
CA GLN A 148 -15.32 10.53 19.51
C GLN A 148 -13.99 10.84 20.19
N ALA A 149 -13.52 9.94 21.06
CA ALA A 149 -12.23 10.08 21.72
C ALA A 149 -11.07 10.04 20.72
N GLU A 150 -11.11 9.13 19.73
CA GLU A 150 -10.13 9.06 18.64
C GLU A 150 -10.06 10.37 17.85
N VAL A 151 -11.21 10.87 17.39
CA VAL A 151 -11.32 12.13 16.63
C VAL A 151 -10.79 13.31 17.45
N ALA A 152 -11.11 13.38 18.73
CA ALA A 152 -10.63 14.43 19.63
C ALA A 152 -9.11 14.36 19.84
N ALA A 153 -8.56 13.15 20.01
CA ALA A 153 -7.12 12.95 20.18
C ALA A 153 -6.33 13.39 18.94
N ILE A 154 -6.82 13.07 17.74
CA ILE A 154 -6.24 13.51 16.47
C ILE A 154 -6.25 15.04 16.34
N ALA A 155 -7.39 15.67 16.65
CA ALA A 155 -7.51 17.13 16.59
C ALA A 155 -6.55 17.81 17.57
N ALA A 156 -6.37 17.22 18.76
CA ALA A 156 -5.45 17.71 19.78
C ALA A 156 -3.97 17.53 19.41
N SER A 157 -3.58 16.37 18.86
CA SER A 157 -2.20 16.09 18.46
C SER A 157 -1.75 16.93 17.27
N LYS A 158 -2.71 17.39 16.45
CA LYS A 158 -2.48 18.13 15.19
C LYS A 158 -1.67 17.34 14.15
N ARG A 159 -1.45 16.04 14.38
CA ARG A 159 -0.66 15.13 13.54
C ARG A 159 -1.26 13.74 13.57
N TYR A 160 -1.25 13.05 12.44
CA TYR A 160 -1.72 11.67 12.36
C TYR A 160 -0.61 10.67 12.71
N PRO A 161 -0.93 9.61 13.46
CA PRO A 161 -0.07 8.43 13.54
C PRO A 161 0.10 7.81 12.14
N VAL A 162 1.24 7.18 11.91
CA VAL A 162 1.64 6.67 10.59
C VAL A 162 1.98 5.19 10.63
N VAL A 163 1.49 4.43 9.65
CA VAL A 163 1.82 3.02 9.47
C VAL A 163 2.51 2.82 8.12
N VAL A 164 3.69 2.20 8.11
CA VAL A 164 4.29 1.68 6.88
C VAL A 164 3.83 0.23 6.71
N PHE A 165 3.20 -0.08 5.59
CA PHE A 165 2.63 -1.41 5.33
C PHE A 165 3.42 -2.16 4.24
N SER A 166 3.79 -3.41 4.51
CA SER A 166 4.48 -4.29 3.55
C SER A 166 3.58 -5.44 3.10
N HIS A 167 3.47 -5.64 1.79
CA HIS A 167 2.64 -6.69 1.18
C HIS A 167 3.30 -8.08 1.22
N GLY A 168 2.50 -9.15 1.17
CA GLY A 168 2.98 -10.53 1.03
C GLY A 168 3.55 -10.86 -0.36
N LEU A 169 3.91 -12.13 -0.58
CA LEU A 169 4.32 -12.63 -1.89
C LEU A 169 3.20 -12.45 -2.93
N ALA A 170 3.58 -12.04 -4.13
CA ALA A 170 2.71 -11.63 -5.22
C ALA A 170 1.70 -10.52 -4.87
N GLY A 171 1.76 -9.93 -3.68
CA GLY A 171 1.01 -8.73 -3.37
C GLY A 171 1.55 -7.51 -4.10
N CYS A 172 0.89 -6.38 -3.92
CA CYS A 172 1.34 -5.05 -4.35
C CYS A 172 0.75 -3.99 -3.40
N ARG A 173 1.01 -2.70 -3.68
CA ARG A 173 0.56 -1.60 -2.81
C ARG A 173 -0.96 -1.47 -2.63
N THR A 174 -1.76 -2.20 -3.43
CA THR A 174 -3.23 -2.14 -3.40
C THR A 174 -3.91 -3.38 -2.81
N THR A 175 -3.18 -4.49 -2.69
CA THR A 175 -3.71 -5.79 -2.25
C THR A 175 -4.40 -5.72 -0.88
N TYR A 176 -3.85 -4.91 0.03
CA TYR A 176 -4.33 -4.77 1.42
C TYR A 176 -5.18 -3.51 1.64
N SER A 177 -5.82 -3.00 0.59
CA SER A 177 -6.64 -1.79 0.65
C SER A 177 -7.73 -1.81 1.73
N SER A 178 -8.30 -2.98 2.05
CA SER A 178 -9.25 -3.12 3.16
C SER A 178 -8.63 -2.76 4.51
N ILE A 179 -7.44 -3.29 4.82
CA ILE A 179 -6.74 -3.05 6.09
C ILE A 179 -6.20 -1.62 6.12
N CYS A 180 -5.48 -1.22 5.07
CA CYS A 180 -4.87 0.12 5.01
C CYS A 180 -5.93 1.22 5.06
N GLY A 181 -7.05 1.01 4.37
CA GLY A 181 -8.14 1.96 4.38
C GLY A 181 -8.96 1.94 5.67
N GLU A 182 -9.11 0.79 6.34
CA GLU A 182 -9.75 0.74 7.67
C GLU A 182 -8.96 1.59 8.68
N LEU A 183 -7.64 1.39 8.75
CA LEU A 183 -6.76 2.20 9.60
C LEU A 183 -6.85 3.70 9.25
N ALA A 184 -6.91 4.02 7.95
CA ALA A 184 -7.07 5.41 7.52
C ALA A 184 -8.44 6.00 7.89
N SER A 185 -9.51 5.21 7.87
CA SER A 185 -10.84 5.66 8.28
C SER A 185 -10.91 5.99 9.77
N HIS A 186 -10.00 5.42 10.57
CA HIS A 186 -9.81 5.69 12.01
C HIS A 186 -8.74 6.77 12.28
N GLY A 187 -8.30 7.50 11.25
CA GLY A 187 -7.42 8.65 11.46
C GLY A 187 -5.93 8.31 11.50
N MET A 188 -5.50 7.28 10.79
CA MET A 188 -4.07 7.01 10.55
C MET A 188 -3.69 7.35 9.11
N VAL A 189 -2.42 7.67 8.86
CA VAL A 189 -1.87 7.67 7.50
C VAL A 189 -1.14 6.37 7.26
N VAL A 190 -1.47 5.62 6.21
CA VAL A 190 -0.83 4.35 5.87
C VAL A 190 -0.05 4.48 4.57
N ALA A 191 1.23 4.19 4.59
CA ALA A 191 2.08 4.10 3.40
C ALA A 191 2.32 2.63 3.03
N ALA A 192 1.55 2.12 2.07
CA ALA A 192 1.72 0.77 1.53
C ALA A 192 2.86 0.76 0.50
N VAL A 193 3.98 0.11 0.84
CA VAL A 193 5.18 0.05 0.00
C VAL A 193 4.95 -0.93 -1.15
N GLU A 194 5.35 -0.57 -2.36
CA GLU A 194 5.47 -1.52 -3.47
C GLU A 194 6.90 -1.99 -3.61
N HIS A 195 7.13 -3.28 -3.35
CA HIS A 195 8.47 -3.85 -3.32
C HIS A 195 8.98 -4.27 -4.71
N ARG A 196 10.25 -3.97 -5.00
CA ARG A 196 10.92 -4.23 -6.29
C ARG A 196 11.97 -5.31 -6.25
N ASP A 197 11.94 -6.11 -5.19
CA ASP A 197 12.73 -7.31 -5.00
C ASP A 197 12.29 -8.49 -5.91
N GLY A 198 11.27 -8.29 -6.75
CA GLY A 198 10.64 -9.33 -7.57
C GLY A 198 9.71 -10.23 -6.78
N SER A 199 9.27 -9.81 -5.60
CA SER A 199 8.25 -10.53 -4.82
C SER A 199 6.84 -10.01 -5.06
N ALA A 200 6.67 -8.79 -5.59
CA ALA A 200 5.37 -8.26 -5.99
C ALA A 200 4.83 -9.02 -7.21
N ALA A 201 3.50 -9.02 -7.42
CA ALA A 201 2.92 -9.57 -8.65
C ALA A 201 3.56 -8.91 -9.87
N ASN A 202 3.63 -7.58 -9.85
CA ASN A 202 4.35 -6.79 -10.80
C ASN A 202 4.67 -5.42 -10.18
N THR A 203 5.66 -4.72 -10.72
CA THR A 203 5.89 -3.30 -10.45
C THR A 203 6.72 -2.70 -11.59
N SER A 204 6.91 -1.39 -11.56
CA SER A 204 7.71 -0.68 -12.55
C SER A 204 8.37 0.56 -11.96
N TYR A 205 9.48 0.97 -12.57
CA TYR A 205 10.27 2.13 -12.18
C TYR A 205 10.76 2.94 -13.40
N PRO A 206 10.84 4.27 -13.32
CA PRO A 206 11.42 5.09 -14.37
C PRO A 206 12.87 4.69 -14.62
N SER A 207 13.22 4.36 -15.87
CA SER A 207 14.59 4.06 -16.27
C SER A 207 14.91 4.77 -17.58
N PRO A 208 16.01 5.53 -17.66
CA PRO A 208 16.50 6.09 -18.92
C PRO A 208 16.88 5.01 -19.95
N ALA A 209 17.16 3.78 -19.49
CA ALA A 209 17.66 2.66 -20.30
C ALA A 209 16.55 1.68 -20.73
N ALA A 210 15.28 1.99 -20.48
CA ALA A 210 14.19 1.11 -20.89
C ALA A 210 14.12 0.96 -22.42
N GLU A 211 13.83 -0.24 -22.91
CA GLU A 211 13.74 -0.58 -24.35
C GLU A 211 12.69 0.24 -25.12
N LYS A 212 11.82 0.97 -24.41
CA LYS A 212 10.89 1.98 -24.91
C LYS A 212 10.97 3.21 -24.00
N PRO A 213 10.65 4.44 -24.47
CA PRO A 213 10.42 5.56 -23.58
C PRO A 213 9.35 5.16 -22.56
N GLY A 214 9.72 4.90 -21.31
CA GLY A 214 8.80 4.27 -20.36
C GLY A 214 9.51 3.49 -19.26
N ALA A 215 8.79 3.16 -18.21
CA ALA A 215 9.34 2.49 -17.03
C ALA A 215 9.90 1.07 -17.31
N THR A 216 10.99 0.69 -16.65
CA THR A 216 11.44 -0.71 -16.56
C THR A 216 10.50 -1.48 -15.64
N ARG A 217 10.16 -2.72 -16.04
CA ARG A 217 9.23 -3.59 -15.31
C ARG A 217 10.00 -4.61 -14.47
N VAL A 218 9.47 -4.90 -13.30
CA VAL A 218 9.95 -5.96 -12.41
C VAL A 218 8.81 -6.93 -12.20
N HIS A 219 8.96 -8.13 -12.75
CA HIS A 219 7.96 -9.19 -12.67
C HIS A 219 8.17 -10.05 -11.41
N TYR A 220 7.11 -10.73 -10.97
CA TYR A 220 7.21 -11.74 -9.92
C TYR A 220 8.25 -12.81 -10.28
N ARG A 221 9.16 -13.11 -9.34
CA ARG A 221 10.21 -14.11 -9.47
C ARG A 221 9.97 -15.27 -8.50
N LEU A 222 9.95 -16.47 -9.07
CA LEU A 222 10.08 -17.70 -8.32
C LEU A 222 11.56 -17.94 -7.98
N PRO A 223 11.87 -18.61 -6.85
CA PRO A 223 13.23 -19.07 -6.59
C PRO A 223 13.71 -19.93 -7.78
N PRO A 224 14.90 -19.64 -8.35
CA PRO A 224 15.49 -20.48 -9.38
C PRO A 224 15.62 -21.93 -8.91
N PRO A 225 15.52 -22.94 -9.79
CA PRO A 225 15.59 -24.36 -9.39
C PRO A 225 16.89 -24.76 -8.68
N VAL A 226 17.97 -24.01 -8.93
CA VAL A 226 19.31 -24.27 -8.40
C VAL A 226 19.61 -23.49 -7.11
N ASP A 227 18.78 -22.52 -6.75
CA ASP A 227 18.99 -21.67 -5.59
C ASP A 227 18.29 -22.26 -4.36
N ASP A 228 18.95 -22.18 -3.21
CA ASP A 228 18.28 -22.42 -1.93
C ASP A 228 17.16 -21.38 -1.74
N ALA A 229 15.92 -21.86 -1.63
CA ALA A 229 14.74 -21.00 -1.56
C ALA A 229 14.81 -20.04 -0.38
N LYS A 230 15.38 -20.46 0.74
CA LYS A 230 15.54 -19.61 1.92
C LYS A 230 16.54 -18.48 1.66
N THR A 231 17.68 -18.78 1.06
CA THR A 231 18.70 -17.79 0.66
C THR A 231 18.12 -16.78 -0.33
N PHE A 232 17.44 -17.25 -1.38
CA PHE A 232 16.77 -16.39 -2.36
C PHE A 232 15.79 -15.41 -1.69
N ARG A 233 14.96 -15.92 -0.78
CA ARG A 233 13.98 -15.10 -0.05
C ARG A 233 14.62 -14.21 1.01
N THR A 234 15.77 -14.58 1.56
CA THR A 234 16.51 -13.73 2.51
C THR A 234 17.05 -12.48 1.82
N VAL A 235 17.59 -12.61 0.60
CA VAL A 235 18.00 -11.45 -0.21
C VAL A 235 16.81 -10.52 -0.50
N GLN A 236 15.65 -11.09 -0.81
CA GLN A 236 14.41 -10.33 -0.98
C GLN A 236 13.97 -9.62 0.31
N LEU A 237 14.07 -10.28 1.47
CA LEU A 237 13.73 -9.69 2.76
C LEU A 237 14.60 -8.47 3.09
N GLU A 238 15.91 -8.56 2.91
CA GLU A 238 16.83 -7.43 3.17
C GLU A 238 16.54 -6.26 2.22
N HIS A 239 16.23 -6.54 0.95
CA HIS A 239 15.77 -5.52 -0.01
C HIS A 239 14.50 -4.82 0.49
N ARG A 240 13.49 -5.60 0.93
CA ARG A 240 12.22 -5.06 1.43
C ARG A 240 12.40 -4.15 2.65
N VAL A 241 13.30 -4.51 3.57
CA VAL A 241 13.64 -3.69 4.75
C VAL A 241 14.27 -2.37 4.32
N ASP A 242 15.17 -2.39 3.34
CA ASP A 242 15.75 -1.16 2.78
C ASP A 242 14.66 -0.28 2.12
N GLU A 243 13.71 -0.84 1.37
CA GLU A 243 12.57 -0.08 0.81
C GLU A 243 11.65 0.51 1.89
N VAL A 244 11.42 -0.22 2.99
CA VAL A 244 10.68 0.30 4.16
C VAL A 244 11.42 1.50 4.77
N ARG A 245 12.75 1.45 4.92
CA ARG A 245 13.55 2.59 5.40
C ARG A 245 13.48 3.78 4.46
N LEU A 246 13.48 3.53 3.15
CA LEU A 246 13.31 4.58 2.14
C LEU A 246 11.91 5.20 2.18
N ALA A 247 10.86 4.40 2.40
CA ALA A 247 9.50 4.90 2.60
C ALA A 247 9.41 5.81 3.84
N VAL A 248 10.05 5.44 4.96
CA VAL A 248 10.14 6.32 6.14
C VAL A 248 10.82 7.65 5.81
N ARG A 249 11.90 7.63 5.02
CA ARG A 249 12.58 8.86 4.60
C ARG A 249 11.74 9.72 3.66
N LEU A 250 11.01 9.10 2.73
CA LEU A 250 10.02 9.78 1.91
C LEU A 250 8.98 10.49 2.77
N LEU A 251 8.40 9.79 3.74
CA LEU A 251 7.41 10.37 4.66
C LEU A 251 7.99 11.55 5.45
N ARG A 252 9.24 11.44 5.94
CA ARG A 252 9.92 12.55 6.61
C ARG A 252 10.19 13.75 5.69
N ALA A 253 10.46 13.51 4.41
CA ALA A 253 10.63 14.57 3.42
C ALA A 253 9.29 15.28 3.13
N LEU A 254 8.22 14.52 2.93
CA LEU A 254 6.86 15.02 2.74
C LEU A 254 6.37 15.84 3.95
N ASP A 255 6.62 15.34 5.16
CA ASP A 255 6.31 16.06 6.41
C ASP A 255 7.07 17.38 6.54
N LYS A 256 8.25 17.50 5.91
CA LYS A 256 9.01 18.76 5.82
C LYS A 256 8.63 19.63 4.60
N GLY A 257 7.65 19.21 3.80
CA GLY A 257 7.18 19.95 2.62
C GLY A 257 8.02 19.74 1.36
N ALA A 258 8.78 18.64 1.26
CA ALA A 258 9.48 18.31 0.02
C ALA A 258 8.47 18.06 -1.11
N ASN A 259 8.74 18.65 -2.28
CA ASN A 259 8.01 18.32 -3.50
C ASN A 259 8.65 17.08 -4.14
N VAL A 260 7.86 16.05 -4.38
CA VAL A 260 8.31 14.76 -4.93
C VAL A 260 7.52 14.43 -6.18
N ARG A 261 8.09 13.60 -7.04
CA ARG A 261 7.40 13.13 -8.22
C ARG A 261 6.19 12.26 -7.82
N GLU A 262 5.03 12.62 -8.34
CA GLU A 262 3.84 11.79 -8.28
C GLU A 262 3.92 10.68 -9.35
N LYS A 263 3.37 9.50 -9.05
CA LYS A 263 3.30 8.43 -10.05
C LYS A 263 2.06 8.64 -10.89
N ASP A 264 2.23 8.76 -12.21
CA ASP A 264 1.11 8.61 -13.14
C ASP A 264 0.58 7.18 -13.01
N ASP A 265 -0.62 7.06 -12.43
CA ASP A 265 -1.28 5.77 -12.20
C ASP A 265 -2.00 5.25 -13.46
N GLY A 266 -1.93 5.99 -14.58
CA GLY A 266 -2.47 5.62 -15.89
C GLY A 266 -3.99 5.60 -15.96
N TRP A 267 -4.70 5.99 -14.89
CA TRP A 267 -6.16 6.00 -14.84
C TRP A 267 -6.71 7.42 -14.92
N PRO A 268 -7.82 7.65 -15.65
CA PRO A 268 -8.48 8.95 -15.61
C PRO A 268 -9.14 9.14 -14.23
N HIS A 269 -8.63 10.08 -13.44
CA HIS A 269 -9.21 10.48 -12.17
C HIS A 269 -9.35 12.00 -12.06
N ALA A 270 -10.34 12.45 -11.29
CA ALA A 270 -10.57 13.86 -11.06
C ALA A 270 -9.65 14.39 -9.96
N GLY A 271 -9.01 15.54 -10.22
CA GLY A 271 -8.23 16.29 -9.23
C GLY A 271 -6.78 15.84 -9.08
N ASP A 272 -5.95 16.82 -8.75
CA ASP A 272 -4.54 16.63 -8.37
C ASP A 272 -4.43 16.54 -6.86
N PHE A 273 -3.49 15.76 -6.35
CA PHE A 273 -3.26 15.64 -4.92
C PHE A 273 -2.23 16.69 -4.46
N ASP A 274 -2.67 17.67 -3.67
CA ASP A 274 -1.75 18.66 -3.10
C ASP A 274 -0.91 18.07 -1.96
N LEU A 275 0.32 17.68 -2.29
CA LEU A 275 1.32 17.15 -1.35
C LEU A 275 1.61 18.09 -0.17
N SER A 276 1.38 19.40 -0.31
CA SER A 276 1.64 20.38 0.76
C SER A 276 0.79 20.13 2.01
N HIS A 277 -0.37 19.47 1.86
CA HIS A 277 -1.21 19.07 2.99
C HIS A 277 -0.57 18.03 3.92
N LEU A 278 0.47 17.33 3.47
CA LEU A 278 1.24 16.40 4.31
C LEU A 278 2.26 17.12 5.21
N CYS A 279 2.64 18.35 4.87
CA CYS A 279 3.65 19.12 5.59
C CYS A 279 3.20 19.39 7.05
N GLY A 280 3.96 18.89 8.01
CA GLY A 280 3.69 18.98 9.44
C GLY A 280 2.50 18.16 9.93
N ALA A 281 1.92 17.28 9.10
CA ALA A 281 0.74 16.49 9.45
C ALA A 281 1.08 15.08 9.96
N LEU A 282 2.32 14.60 9.81
CA LEU A 282 2.67 13.21 10.06
C LEU A 282 3.43 13.07 11.38
N ASP A 283 2.93 12.28 12.32
CA ASP A 283 3.63 11.98 13.57
C ASP A 283 4.63 10.83 13.36
N LEU A 284 5.79 11.18 12.84
CA LEU A 284 6.87 10.23 12.50
C LEU A 284 7.89 10.06 13.64
N ALA A 285 7.77 10.84 14.70
CA ALA A 285 8.71 10.82 15.83
C ALA A 285 8.26 9.84 16.91
N ASP A 286 6.98 9.93 17.30
CA ASP A 286 6.45 9.17 18.42
C ASP A 286 5.49 8.07 17.98
N ASN A 287 4.74 8.30 16.88
CA ASN A 287 3.66 7.40 16.45
C ASN A 287 3.86 6.84 15.04
N LEU A 288 5.06 6.32 14.78
CA LEU A 288 5.40 5.59 13.55
C LEU A 288 5.41 4.07 13.80
N PHE A 289 4.64 3.33 13.01
CA PHE A 289 4.46 1.87 13.14
C PHE A 289 4.77 1.17 11.81
N VAL A 290 5.05 -0.13 11.89
CA VAL A 290 5.19 -0.99 10.70
C VAL A 290 4.26 -2.18 10.80
N ALA A 291 3.62 -2.53 9.69
CA ALA A 291 2.77 -3.70 9.62
C ALA A 291 2.98 -4.45 8.30
N GLY A 292 2.58 -5.70 8.26
CA GLY A 292 2.57 -6.44 7.01
C GLY A 292 1.96 -7.81 7.14
N HIS A 293 1.71 -8.45 6.00
CA HIS A 293 1.12 -9.78 5.93
C HIS A 293 2.06 -10.80 5.29
N SER A 294 2.12 -12.03 5.82
CA SER A 294 2.93 -13.12 5.28
C SER A 294 4.39 -12.69 5.12
N PHE A 295 4.93 -12.62 3.90
CA PHE A 295 6.28 -12.13 3.69
C PHE A 295 6.47 -10.65 4.09
N GLY A 296 5.42 -9.85 4.02
CA GLY A 296 5.40 -8.50 4.55
C GLY A 296 5.39 -8.43 6.08
N ALA A 297 4.85 -9.45 6.76
CA ALA A 297 4.94 -9.55 8.21
C ALA A 297 6.38 -9.88 8.65
N ALA A 298 7.06 -10.79 7.93
CA ALA A 298 8.50 -11.01 8.11
C ALA A 298 9.30 -9.72 7.90
N THR A 299 8.93 -8.92 6.90
CA THR A 299 9.51 -7.59 6.65
C THR A 299 9.29 -6.65 7.83
N ALA A 300 8.08 -6.61 8.41
CA ALA A 300 7.76 -5.79 9.58
C ALA A 300 8.58 -6.20 10.80
N LEU A 301 8.67 -7.51 11.09
CA LEU A 301 9.45 -8.06 12.20
C LEU A 301 10.95 -7.75 12.06
N LYS A 302 11.51 -7.94 10.86
CA LYS A 302 12.91 -7.60 10.60
C LYS A 302 13.14 -6.09 10.71
N SER A 303 12.21 -5.27 10.22
CA SER A 303 12.30 -3.79 10.28
C SER A 303 12.34 -3.24 11.70
N VAL A 304 11.66 -3.86 12.66
CA VAL A 304 11.73 -3.42 14.08
C VAL A 304 12.98 -3.91 14.82
N SER A 305 13.71 -4.86 14.23
CA SER A 305 14.89 -5.49 14.83
C SER A 305 16.22 -4.87 14.38
N VAL A 306 16.20 -3.95 13.40
CA VAL A 306 17.41 -3.25 12.95
C VAL A 306 17.84 -2.18 13.97
N LYS A 307 19.15 -1.92 14.06
CA LYS A 307 19.74 -0.97 15.04
C LYS A 307 19.11 0.43 15.00
N ASP A 308 18.88 0.98 13.81
CA ASP A 308 18.33 2.32 13.61
C ASP A 308 16.80 2.28 13.34
N ASN A 309 16.09 1.38 14.03
CA ASN A 309 14.66 1.19 13.87
C ASN A 309 13.87 2.47 14.27
N PRO A 310 13.10 3.09 13.34
CA PRO A 310 12.28 4.26 13.62
C PRO A 310 10.88 3.92 14.16
N PHE A 311 10.51 2.64 14.19
CA PHE A 311 9.16 2.20 14.52
C PHE A 311 8.98 1.97 16.03
N ARG A 312 7.85 2.46 16.55
CA ARG A 312 7.41 2.27 17.93
C ARG A 312 6.98 0.83 18.21
N ALA A 313 6.27 0.19 17.28
CA ALA A 313 5.79 -1.18 17.38
C ALA A 313 5.53 -1.78 16.00
N ALA A 314 5.32 -3.10 15.96
CA ALA A 314 5.00 -3.86 14.75
C ALA A 314 3.70 -4.67 14.87
N VAL A 315 2.99 -4.83 13.76
CA VAL A 315 1.88 -5.78 13.61
C VAL A 315 2.18 -6.78 12.49
N ALA A 316 2.18 -8.06 12.81
CA ALA A 316 2.50 -9.15 11.90
C ALA A 316 1.25 -10.00 11.64
N PHE A 317 0.64 -9.86 10.46
CA PHE A 317 -0.50 -10.67 10.02
C PHE A 317 0.00 -11.96 9.35
N ASP A 318 -0.30 -13.10 9.95
CA ASP A 318 0.04 -14.46 9.51
C ASP A 318 1.48 -14.57 9.00
N PRO A 319 2.50 -14.40 9.87
CA PRO A 319 3.86 -14.19 9.43
C PRO A 319 4.49 -15.43 8.79
N TRP A 320 5.05 -15.23 7.60
CA TRP A 320 5.85 -16.27 6.94
C TRP A 320 7.30 -16.21 7.41
N MET A 321 7.63 -17.02 8.42
CA MET A 321 8.88 -16.94 9.17
C MET A 321 10.11 -17.60 8.50
N LEU A 322 9.99 -18.14 7.27
CA LEU A 322 11.08 -18.89 6.62
C LEU A 322 12.42 -18.15 6.58
N THR A 323 12.38 -16.83 6.38
CA THR A 323 13.56 -15.96 6.23
C THR A 323 13.92 -15.19 7.51
N VAL A 324 13.15 -15.35 8.57
CA VAL A 324 13.29 -14.58 9.80
C VAL A 324 14.16 -15.37 10.77
N GLU A 325 15.43 -14.98 10.89
CA GLU A 325 16.39 -15.59 11.83
C GLU A 325 17.13 -14.52 12.62
N GLY A 326 17.44 -14.83 13.88
CA GLY A 326 18.26 -13.98 14.75
C GLY A 326 17.67 -12.57 14.97
N ILE A 327 16.35 -12.44 15.04
CA ILE A 327 15.69 -11.16 15.31
C ILE A 327 15.56 -10.92 16.81
N ASP A 328 16.24 -9.89 17.30
CA ASP A 328 15.99 -9.34 18.63
C ASP A 328 14.82 -8.38 18.57
N VAL A 329 13.67 -8.80 19.11
CA VAL A 329 12.45 -7.99 19.14
C VAL A 329 12.56 -6.98 20.28
N LEU A 330 13.16 -5.82 19.99
CA LEU A 330 13.37 -4.73 20.96
C LEU A 330 12.15 -3.82 21.15
N ARG A 331 11.09 -4.02 20.36
CA ARG A 331 9.85 -3.23 20.37
C ARG A 331 8.62 -4.13 20.51
N PRO A 332 7.49 -3.63 21.01
CA PRO A 332 6.25 -4.40 21.05
C PRO A 332 5.87 -4.91 19.66
N VAL A 333 5.47 -6.19 19.60
CA VAL A 333 4.99 -6.86 18.40
C VAL A 333 3.67 -7.55 18.71
N LEU A 334 2.66 -7.30 17.88
CA LEU A 334 1.42 -8.07 17.84
C LEU A 334 1.48 -9.05 16.66
N VAL A 335 1.29 -10.34 16.93
CA VAL A 335 1.17 -11.38 15.91
C VAL A 335 -0.29 -11.82 15.83
N MET A 336 -0.85 -11.85 14.62
CA MET A 336 -2.24 -12.25 14.36
C MET A 336 -2.23 -13.36 13.32
N ASN A 337 -2.66 -14.57 13.67
CA ASN A 337 -2.73 -15.73 12.78
C ASN A 337 -4.17 -16.02 12.35
#